data_AF-A0A7Z2JAG0-F1
#
_entry.id   AF-A0A7Z2JAG0-F1
#
_cell.length_a   1.000
_cell.length_b   1.000
_cell.length_c   1.000
_cell.angle_alpha   90.00
_cell.angle_beta   90.00
_cell.angle_gamma   90.00
#
_symmetry.space_group_name_H-M   'P 1'
#
loop_
_entity.id
_entity.type
_entity.pdbx_description
1 polymer ?
#
loop_
_entity_poly.entity_id
_entity_poly.type
_entity_poly.pdbx_seq_one_letter_code
_entity_poly.pdbx_strand_id
1 'polypeptide(L)'
;MGRDHRHFPPLTAAELAEIYDRNPLPVVLRLLWEIHRLRSTISRANQIRLTIGKRVGTANTPAGMWERFEQDLDAEPCLTDPLTARQKGLLHEGEPQGRLRRRRRNGD
;
A
#
# COMPACT_ATOMS: atom_id res chain seq x y z
N MET A 1 32.56 6.22 -8.27
CA MET A 1 32.08 5.31 -7.22
C MET A 1 30.65 5.69 -6.89
N GLY A 2 29.70 4.80 -7.24
CA GLY A 2 28.26 5.10 -7.18
C GLY A 2 27.82 5.33 -5.74
N ARG A 3 27.00 6.36 -5.52
CA ARG A 3 26.31 6.54 -4.24
C ARG A 3 25.39 5.34 -4.06
N ASP A 4 25.72 4.47 -3.11
CA ASP A 4 24.77 3.52 -2.54
C ASP A 4 23.64 4.36 -1.93
N HIS A 5 22.59 4.61 -2.73
CA HIS A 5 21.31 5.04 -2.19
C HIS A 5 20.84 3.87 -1.33
N ARG A 6 21.13 3.95 -0.02
CA ARG A 6 20.47 3.12 0.98
C ARG A 6 18.98 3.42 0.83
N HIS A 7 18.28 2.59 0.08
CA HIS A 7 16.84 2.62 0.01
C HIS A 7 16.37 2.35 1.44
N PHE A 8 15.75 3.37 2.05
CA PHE A 8 15.04 3.15 3.30
C PHE A 8 13.98 2.08 3.06
N PRO A 9 13.73 1.19 4.04
CA PRO A 9 12.67 0.20 3.90
C PRO A 9 11.34 0.92 3.61
N PRO A 10 10.45 0.29 2.83
CA PRO A 10 9.12 0.83 2.61
C PRO A 10 8.43 1.03 3.94
N LEU A 11 7.80 2.20 4.12
CA LEU A 11 7.08 2.52 5.33
C LEU A 11 5.83 1.63 5.43
N THR A 12 5.44 1.28 6.65
CA THR A 12 4.19 0.61 6.97
C THR A 12 3.01 1.57 6.97
N ALA A 13 1.78 1.08 6.99
CA ALA A 13 0.59 1.93 7.12
C ALA A 13 0.56 2.69 8.45
N ALA A 14 1.07 2.09 9.54
CA ALA A 14 1.16 2.71 10.86
C ALA A 14 2.16 3.88 10.87
N GLU A 15 3.35 3.69 10.30
CA GLU A 15 4.37 4.74 10.22
C GLU A 15 3.90 5.93 9.38
N LEU A 16 3.19 5.68 8.27
CA LEU A 16 2.59 6.76 7.48
C LEU A 16 1.55 7.56 8.27
N ALA A 17 0.74 6.89 9.11
CA ALA A 17 -0.22 7.57 9.98
C ALA A 17 0.50 8.43 11.03
N GLU A 18 1.57 7.90 11.64
CA GLU A 18 2.39 8.62 12.61
C GLU A 18 3.08 9.85 11.99
N ILE A 19 3.53 9.76 10.74
CA ILE A 19 4.11 10.91 10.02
C ILE A 19 3.09 12.05 9.91
N TYR A 20 1.84 11.73 9.56
CA TYR A 20 0.78 12.73 9.51
C TYR A 20 0.44 13.29 10.89
N ASP A 21 0.39 12.43 11.92
CA ASP A 21 0.06 12.83 13.30
C ASP A 21 1.06 13.83 13.84
N ARG A 22 2.34 13.63 13.55
CA ARG A 22 3.41 14.56 13.92
C ARG A 22 3.43 15.83 13.06
N ASN A 23 2.96 15.76 11.81
CA ASN A 23 3.03 16.85 10.84
C ASN A 23 1.75 16.97 9.99
N PRO A 24 0.65 17.50 10.53
CA PRO A 24 -0.65 17.55 9.86
C PRO A 24 -0.73 18.70 8.82
N LEU A 25 0.30 18.83 7.99
CA LEU A 25 0.40 19.87 6.98
C LEU A 25 -0.28 19.42 5.67
N PRO A 26 -0.92 20.33 4.91
CA PRO A 26 -1.56 19.99 3.63
C PRO A 26 -0.59 19.38 2.60
N VAL A 27 0.70 19.74 2.65
CA VAL A 27 1.73 19.15 1.78
C VAL A 27 2.01 17.69 2.14
N VAL A 28 2.06 17.35 3.43
CA VAL A 28 2.26 15.97 3.90
C VAL A 28 1.08 15.12 3.48
N LEU A 29 -0.14 15.63 3.63
CA LEU A 29 -1.34 14.92 3.17
C LEU A 29 -1.30 14.60 1.67
N ARG A 30 -0.88 15.54 0.82
CA ARG A 30 -0.73 15.31 -0.63
C ARG A 30 0.31 14.23 -0.95
N LEU A 31 1.44 14.22 -0.23
CA LEU A 31 2.46 13.18 -0.40
C LEU A 31 1.95 11.80 0.03
N LEU A 32 1.25 11.73 1.17
CA LEU A 32 0.64 10.48 1.63
C LEU A 32 -0.41 9.94 0.65
N TRP A 33 -1.11 10.83 -0.05
CA TRP A 33 -2.02 10.46 -1.14
C TRP A 33 -1.30 9.81 -2.32
N GLU A 34 -0.19 10.38 -2.79
CA GLU A 34 0.61 9.74 -3.85
C GLU A 34 1.17 8.39 -3.40
N ILE A 35 1.61 8.27 -2.14
CA ILE A 35 2.06 6.98 -1.58
C ILE A 35 0.90 5.96 -1.59
N HIS A 36 -0.29 6.36 -1.18
CA HIS A 36 -1.47 5.50 -1.24
C HIS A 36 -1.82 5.07 -2.69
N ARG A 37 -1.69 5.98 -3.66
CA ARG A 37 -1.88 5.69 -5.08
C ARG A 37 -0.86 4.67 -5.59
N LEU A 38 0.41 4.79 -5.21
CA LEU A 38 1.47 3.82 -5.55
C LEU A 38 1.20 2.45 -4.94
N ARG A 39 0.82 2.39 -3.66
CA ARG A 39 0.41 1.14 -2.99
C ARG A 39 -0.76 0.45 -3.70
N SER A 40 -1.73 1.22 -4.20
CA SER A 40 -2.84 0.67 -4.99
C SER A 40 -2.37 0.02 -6.29
N THR A 41 -1.31 0.55 -6.92
CA THR A 41 -0.70 -0.05 -8.11
C THR A 41 0.04 -1.35 -7.76
N ILE A 42 0.76 -1.37 -6.64
CA ILE A 42 1.43 -2.58 -6.13
C ILE A 42 0.41 -3.68 -5.81
N SER A 43 -0.71 -3.35 -5.16
CA SER A 43 -1.78 -4.32 -4.90
C SER A 43 -2.34 -4.93 -6.19
N ARG A 44 -2.51 -4.14 -7.26
CA ARG A 44 -2.92 -4.65 -8.58
C ARG A 44 -1.85 -5.53 -9.20
N ALA A 45 -0.57 -5.16 -9.09
CA ALA A 45 0.53 -5.99 -9.57
C ALA A 45 0.54 -7.36 -8.86
N ASN A 46 0.27 -7.40 -7.56
CA ASN A 46 0.12 -8.65 -6.82
C ASN A 46 -1.09 -9.47 -7.30
N GLN A 47 -2.22 -8.85 -7.62
CA GLN A 47 -3.37 -9.55 -8.21
C GLN A 47 -3.02 -10.19 -9.56
N ILE A 48 -2.26 -9.48 -10.41
CA ILE A 48 -1.75 -10.02 -11.68
C ILE A 48 -0.82 -11.20 -11.42
N ARG A 49 0.12 -11.09 -10.47
CA ARG A 49 1.00 -12.18 -10.04
C ARG A 49 0.20 -13.44 -9.68
N LEU A 50 -0.83 -13.28 -8.84
CA LEU A 50 -1.67 -14.40 -8.39
C LEU A 50 -2.47 -15.02 -9.55
N THR A 51 -2.93 -14.20 -10.50
CA THR A 51 -3.66 -14.66 -11.69
C THR A 51 -2.78 -15.45 -12.66
N ILE A 52 -1.56 -14.98 -12.92
CA ILE A 52 -0.61 -15.64 -13.82
C ILE A 52 -0.09 -16.93 -13.17
N GLY A 53 0.24 -16.88 -11.87
CA GLY A 53 0.83 -17.99 -11.14
C GLY A 53 2.31 -18.21 -11.46
N LYS A 54 3.03 -18.82 -10.52
CA LYS A 54 4.50 -18.90 -10.54
C LYS A 54 5.08 -19.62 -11.76
N ARG A 55 4.48 -20.74 -12.18
CA ARG A 55 4.98 -21.54 -13.31
C ARG A 55 4.91 -20.76 -14.63
N VAL A 56 3.78 -20.11 -14.89
CA VAL A 56 3.57 -19.34 -16.13
C VAL A 56 4.44 -18.09 -16.15
N GLY A 57 4.56 -17.40 -15.01
CA GLY A 57 5.42 -16.22 -14.89
C GLY A 57 6.89 -16.54 -15.17
N THR A 58 7.43 -17.58 -14.54
CA THR A 58 8.82 -18.00 -14.73
C THR A 58 9.10 -18.45 -16.16
N ALA A 59 8.17 -19.18 -16.80
CA ALA A 59 8.37 -19.71 -18.15
C ALA A 59 8.31 -18.63 -19.26
N ASN A 60 7.62 -17.51 -19.02
CA ASN A 60 7.36 -16.49 -20.04
C ASN A 60 8.11 -15.18 -19.80
N THR A 61 9.02 -15.12 -18.83
CA THR A 61 9.82 -13.94 -18.55
C THR A 61 11.32 -14.24 -18.72
N PRO A 62 12.12 -13.25 -19.12
CA PRO A 62 13.57 -13.40 -19.13
C PRO A 62 14.11 -13.84 -17.77
N ALA A 63 15.13 -14.70 -17.78
CA ALA A 63 15.65 -15.37 -16.59
C ALA A 63 15.91 -14.39 -15.42
N GLY A 64 15.29 -14.65 -14.27
CA GLY A 64 15.46 -13.85 -13.05
C GLY A 64 14.55 -12.63 -12.93
N MET A 65 13.84 -12.23 -13.99
CA MET A 65 12.98 -11.05 -13.96
C MET A 65 11.73 -11.31 -13.11
N TRP A 66 11.11 -12.48 -13.26
CA TRP A 66 9.94 -12.85 -12.46
C TRP A 66 10.29 -13.02 -10.99
N GLU A 67 11.41 -13.67 -10.70
CA GLU A 67 11.88 -13.87 -9.32
C GLU A 67 12.15 -12.55 -8.61
N ARG A 68 12.78 -11.58 -9.29
CA ARG A 68 12.98 -10.24 -8.74
C ARG A 68 11.66 -9.52 -8.50
N PHE A 69 10.73 -9.59 -9.44
CA PHE A 69 9.39 -9.02 -9.27
C PHE A 69 8.64 -9.65 -8.08
N GLU A 70 8.75 -10.97 -7.90
CA GLU A 70 8.17 -11.65 -6.73
C GLU A 70 8.81 -11.17 -5.43
N GLN A 71 10.14 -11.06 -5.39
CA GLN A 71 10.89 -10.56 -4.23
C GLN A 71 10.51 -9.12 -3.88
N ASP A 72 10.42 -8.23 -4.88
CA ASP A 72 10.03 -6.84 -4.69
C ASP A 72 8.61 -6.76 -4.12
N LEU A 73 7.66 -7.54 -4.67
CA LEU A 73 6.30 -7.58 -4.14
C LEU A 73 6.24 -8.14 -2.71
N ASP A 74 6.99 -9.19 -2.40
CA ASP A 74 6.97 -9.80 -1.06
C ASP A 74 7.58 -8.88 0.00
N ALA A 75 8.44 -7.94 -0.39
CA ALA A 75 8.98 -6.92 0.49
C ALA A 75 8.02 -5.75 0.76
N GLU A 76 6.90 -5.62 0.03
CA GLU A 76 5.99 -4.48 0.14
C GLU A 76 5.01 -4.61 1.32
N PRO A 77 5.10 -3.75 2.35
CA PRO A 77 4.24 -3.83 3.54
C PRO A 77 2.77 -3.63 3.20
N CYS A 78 2.45 -2.89 2.13
CA CYS A 78 1.05 -2.67 1.77
C CYS A 78 0.28 -3.93 1.35
N LEU A 79 0.97 -5.06 1.14
CA LEU A 79 0.32 -6.34 0.85
C LEU A 79 -0.02 -7.15 2.11
N THR A 80 0.63 -6.87 3.25
CA THR A 80 0.51 -7.66 4.49
C THR A 80 0.09 -6.81 5.69
N ASP A 81 0.31 -5.51 5.64
CA ASP A 81 0.00 -4.56 6.71
C ASP A 81 -1.49 -4.58 7.05
N PRO A 82 -1.84 -4.62 8.35
CA PRO A 82 -3.20 -4.37 8.76
C PRO A 82 -3.56 -2.91 8.44
N LEU A 83 -4.80 -2.70 7.98
CA LEU A 83 -5.34 -1.36 7.82
C LEU A 83 -5.27 -0.59 9.15
N THR A 84 -4.83 0.67 9.10
CA THR A 84 -4.88 1.56 10.27
C THR A 84 -6.31 1.86 10.68
N ALA A 85 -6.52 2.32 11.91
CA ALA A 85 -7.85 2.72 12.37
C ALA A 85 -8.51 3.76 11.45
N ARG A 86 -7.73 4.73 10.91
CA ARG A 86 -8.22 5.69 9.90
C ARG A 86 -8.66 5.01 8.61
N GLN A 87 -7.86 4.08 8.09
CA GLN A 87 -8.20 3.33 6.87
C GLN A 87 -9.43 2.43 7.07
N LYS A 88 -9.61 1.88 8.27
CA LYS A 88 -10.82 1.13 8.68
C LYS A 88 -12.04 2.03 8.89
N GLY A 89 -11.90 3.36 8.78
CA GLY A 89 -12.97 4.31 9.05
C GLY A 89 -13.34 4.40 10.54
N LEU A 90 -12.45 4.01 11.45
CA LEU A 90 -12.66 4.04 12.90
C LEU A 90 -12.23 5.37 13.54
N LEU A 91 -11.55 6.26 12.80
CA LEU A 91 -11.13 7.58 13.26
C LEU A 91 -11.41 8.64 12.19
N HIS A 92 -12.60 9.24 12.21
CA HIS A 92 -12.87 10.52 11.55
C HIS A 92 -13.88 11.33 12.38
N GLU A 93 -13.42 12.38 13.06
CA GLU A 93 -14.31 13.52 13.34
C GLU A 93 -14.64 14.18 11.99
N GLY A 94 -15.93 14.25 11.64
CA GLY A 94 -16.42 14.84 10.39
C GLY A 94 -16.73 13.86 9.24
N GLU A 95 -17.05 12.59 9.51
CA GLU A 95 -17.45 11.65 8.47
C GLU A 95 -18.69 12.16 7.68
N PRO A 96 -18.65 12.26 6.34
CA PRO A 96 -19.82 12.66 5.56
C PRO A 96 -20.94 11.63 5.74
N GLN A 97 -22.15 12.09 6.07
CA GLN A 97 -23.29 11.24 6.46
C GLN A 97 -23.56 10.06 5.51
N GLY A 98 -23.22 10.20 4.22
CA GLY A 98 -23.38 9.14 3.22
C GLY A 98 -22.53 7.89 3.47
N ARG A 99 -21.39 7.99 4.18
CA ARG A 99 -20.52 6.86 4.50
C ARG A 99 -20.96 6.13 5.76
N LEU A 100 -21.35 6.88 6.81
CA LEU A 100 -22.01 6.37 8.01
C LEU A 100 -23.26 5.53 7.69
N ARG A 101 -24.11 6.01 6.76
CA ARG A 101 -25.32 5.29 6.34
C ARG A 101 -25.02 3.94 5.68
N ARG A 102 -23.92 3.82 4.94
CA ARG A 102 -23.53 2.55 4.30
C ARG A 102 -22.98 1.55 5.31
N ARG A 103 -22.22 1.99 6.32
CA ARG A 103 -21.76 1.11 7.42
C ARG A 103 -22.92 0.54 8.21
N ARG A 104 -23.88 1.38 8.60
CA ARG A 104 -25.12 0.92 9.27
C ARG A 104 -25.93 -0.09 8.44
N ARG A 105 -25.89 0.02 7.10
CA ARG A 105 -26.60 -0.89 6.20
C ARG A 105 -25.89 -2.22 6.02
N ASN A 106 -24.56 -2.23 6.04
CA ASN A 106 -23.76 -3.41 5.76
C ASN A 106 -23.38 -4.22 7.00
N GLY A 107 -23.74 -3.75 8.20
CA GLY A 107 -23.59 -4.49 9.46
C GLY A 107 -22.14 -4.77 9.81
N ASP A 108 -21.52 -3.88 10.60
CA ASP A 108 -20.52 -4.33 11.58
C ASP A 108 -21.26 -5.00 12.74
#